data_AF-A0A955KZU3-F1
#
_entry.id   AF-A0A955KZU3-F1
#
_cell.length_a   1.000
_cell.length_b   1.000
_cell.length_c   1.000
_cell.angle_alpha   90.00
_cell.angle_beta   90.00
_cell.angle_gamma   90.00
#
_symmetry.space_group_name_H-M   'P 1'
#
loop_
_entity.id
_entity.type
_entity.pdbx_description
1 polymer ?
#
loop_
_entity_poly.entity_id
_entity_poly.type
_entity_poly.pdbx_seq_one_letter_code
_entity_poly.pdbx_strand_id
1 'polypeptide(L)'
;MDGVGVAAPGPGNAVTMADTPNLDKLWPLYPHTYLEAAGINVGLPQGIDGNSEVGHMAMGAGKIIFQELPRIDNAIANESFYENPEILQAIEHAKKHGSNFHAISLIGTGKVHGSVDHLFALIKLAVKQKVDPDKFFIHAITDGRDSAPKIALDQIERVNAECIRMRMGR
;
A
#
# COMPACT_ATOMS: atom_id res chain seq x y z
N MET A 1 -13.10 23.94 2.22
CA MET A 1 -12.04 24.78 1.64
C MET A 1 -10.94 23.83 1.20
N ASP A 2 -10.71 23.67 -0.11
CA ASP A 2 -9.69 22.73 -0.61
C ASP A 2 -8.28 23.34 -0.45
N GLY A 3 -7.29 22.52 -0.10
CA GLY A 3 -5.90 22.94 0.08
C GLY A 3 -5.63 23.84 1.29
N VAL A 4 -6.55 23.94 2.26
CA VAL A 4 -6.37 24.75 3.47
C VAL A 4 -6.11 23.86 4.67
N GLY A 5 -4.91 23.97 5.25
CA GLY A 5 -4.48 23.28 6.46
C GLY A 5 -4.04 24.25 7.56
N VAL A 6 -3.56 23.68 8.67
CA VAL A 6 -3.13 24.42 9.86
C VAL A 6 -1.66 24.14 10.08
N ALA A 7 -0.86 25.21 10.15
CA ALA A 7 0.57 25.15 10.41
C ALA A 7 0.99 26.39 11.21
N ALA A 8 2.16 26.35 11.84
CA ALA A 8 2.70 27.51 12.53
C ALA A 8 2.84 28.73 11.58
N PRO A 9 2.68 29.97 12.07
CA PRO A 9 2.90 31.15 11.28
C PRO A 9 4.33 31.20 10.73
N GLY A 10 4.47 31.65 9.48
CA GLY A 10 5.77 31.73 8.83
C GLY A 10 5.67 32.46 7.48
N PRO A 11 6.81 32.83 6.88
CA PRO A 11 6.86 33.66 5.68
C PRO A 11 6.22 32.99 4.44
N GLY A 12 6.04 31.66 4.46
CA GLY A 12 5.37 30.90 3.40
C GLY A 12 3.92 30.50 3.73
N ASN A 13 3.39 30.86 4.89
CA ASN A 13 2.07 30.41 5.34
C ASN A 13 0.99 31.41 4.89
N ALA A 14 0.45 31.19 3.69
CA ALA A 14 -0.59 32.04 3.11
C ALA A 14 -1.86 32.09 3.98
N VAL A 15 -2.19 31.03 4.73
CA VAL A 15 -3.37 31.00 5.59
C VAL A 15 -3.23 32.01 6.74
N THR A 16 -2.07 32.05 7.40
CA THR A 16 -1.84 33.01 8.51
C THR A 16 -1.56 34.43 8.06
N MET A 17 -1.17 34.62 6.80
CA MET A 17 -0.88 35.95 6.22
C MET A 17 -2.10 36.59 5.55
N ALA A 18 -3.15 35.82 5.26
CA ALA A 18 -4.37 36.31 4.64
C ALA A 18 -5.26 37.06 5.65
N ASP A 19 -5.99 38.05 5.17
CA ASP A 19 -7.07 38.69 5.93
C ASP A 19 -8.34 37.83 5.79
N THR A 20 -8.71 37.11 6.86
CA THR A 20 -9.82 36.14 6.85
C THR A 20 -10.92 36.49 7.85
N PRO A 21 -11.52 37.70 7.79
CA PRO A 21 -12.36 38.25 8.86
C PRO A 21 -13.58 37.40 9.20
N ASN A 22 -14.10 36.65 8.22
CA ASN A 22 -15.18 35.70 8.44
C ASN A 22 -14.72 34.46 9.21
N LEU A 23 -13.59 33.86 8.81
CA LEU A 23 -13.06 32.67 9.49
C LEU A 23 -12.57 33.02 10.89
N ASP A 24 -11.89 34.16 11.04
CA ASP A 24 -11.35 34.67 12.30
C ASP A 24 -12.46 34.96 13.32
N LYS A 25 -13.63 35.41 12.85
CA LYS A 25 -14.81 35.60 13.69
C LYS A 25 -15.49 34.28 14.05
N LEU A 26 -15.62 33.36 13.10
CA LEU A 26 -16.35 32.09 13.30
C LEU A 26 -15.57 31.13 14.20
N TRP A 27 -14.24 31.06 14.05
CA TRP A 27 -13.39 30.10 14.74
C TRP A 27 -13.52 30.15 16.27
N PRO A 28 -13.39 31.30 16.96
CA PRO A 28 -13.58 31.37 18.42
C PRO A 28 -15.05 31.33 18.87
N LEU A 29 -16.00 31.63 17.99
CA LEU A 29 -17.42 31.75 18.34
C LEU A 29 -18.13 30.39 18.42
N TYR A 30 -17.69 29.41 17.65
CA TYR A 30 -18.30 28.08 17.57
C TYR A 30 -17.32 26.96 17.97
N PRO A 31 -17.82 25.81 18.47
CA PRO A 31 -16.98 24.64 18.69
C PRO A 31 -16.23 24.24 17.41
N HIS A 32 -14.93 24.04 17.54
CA HIS A 32 -14.04 23.69 16.43
C HIS A 32 -13.03 22.64 16.89
N THR A 33 -12.46 21.92 15.93
CA THR A 33 -11.38 20.96 16.14
C THR A 33 -10.54 20.83 14.88
N TYR A 34 -9.43 20.12 14.97
CA TYR A 34 -8.59 19.73 13.83
C TYR A 34 -8.81 18.27 13.49
N LEU A 35 -8.66 17.94 12.20
CA LEU A 35 -8.73 16.57 11.70
C LEU A 35 -7.43 16.27 10.95
N GLU A 36 -6.97 15.03 11.10
CA GLU A 36 -5.86 14.50 10.32
C GLU A 36 -6.33 14.21 8.88
N ALA A 37 -5.71 14.88 7.90
CA ALA A 37 -6.09 14.80 6.50
C ALA A 37 -5.02 14.13 5.60
N ALA A 38 -4.06 13.43 6.21
CA ALA A 38 -2.92 12.82 5.52
C ALA A 38 -2.63 11.41 6.07
N GLY A 39 -1.84 10.65 5.31
CA GLY A 39 -1.41 9.29 5.66
C GLY A 39 -2.55 8.34 6.00
N ILE A 40 -2.33 7.51 7.03
CA ILE A 40 -3.23 6.40 7.37
C ILE A 40 -4.63 6.87 7.76
N ASN A 41 -4.77 8.09 8.27
CA ASN A 41 -6.03 8.68 8.70
C ASN A 41 -7.00 8.94 7.54
N VAL A 42 -6.49 9.00 6.31
CA VAL A 42 -7.28 9.13 5.08
C VAL A 42 -7.08 7.94 4.13
N GLY A 43 -6.41 6.88 4.58
CA GLY A 43 -6.22 5.65 3.80
C GLY A 43 -5.01 5.67 2.86
N LEU A 44 -4.06 6.58 3.07
CA LEU A 44 -2.75 6.64 2.41
C LEU A 44 -1.65 5.99 3.27
N PRO A 45 -0.49 5.62 2.69
CA PRO A 45 0.66 5.19 3.48
C PRO A 45 1.12 6.27 4.46
N GLN A 46 1.74 5.86 5.57
CA GLN A 46 2.23 6.79 6.59
C GLN A 46 3.23 7.79 5.99
N GLY A 47 3.04 9.08 6.33
CA GLY A 47 3.91 10.18 5.88
C GLY A 47 3.63 10.69 4.47
N ILE A 48 2.59 10.19 3.80
CA ILE A 48 2.14 10.72 2.51
C ILE A 48 1.10 11.81 2.72
N ASP A 49 1.33 12.96 2.09
CA ASP A 49 0.40 14.08 2.11
C ASP A 49 -0.95 13.70 1.49
N GLY A 50 -2.02 14.28 2.04
CA GLY A 50 -3.36 14.14 1.48
C GLY A 50 -3.51 14.83 0.12
N ASN A 51 -4.55 14.44 -0.61
CA ASN A 51 -4.95 15.10 -1.85
C ASN A 51 -6.48 15.21 -1.93
N SER A 52 -6.97 16.00 -2.88
CA SER A 52 -8.40 16.26 -3.04
C SER A 52 -9.21 14.98 -3.21
N GLU A 53 -8.78 14.04 -4.06
CA GLU A 53 -9.55 12.82 -4.34
C GLU A 53 -9.75 11.97 -3.09
N VAL A 54 -8.65 11.66 -2.39
CA VAL A 54 -8.68 10.84 -1.18
C VAL A 54 -9.45 11.53 -0.06
N GLY A 55 -9.24 12.84 0.12
CA GLY A 55 -9.93 13.64 1.13
C GLY A 55 -11.44 13.66 0.91
N HIS A 56 -11.90 13.94 -0.31
CA HIS A 56 -13.34 13.94 -0.64
C HIS A 56 -13.95 12.55 -0.47
N MET A 57 -13.22 11.50 -0.85
CA MET A 57 -13.69 10.12 -0.72
C MET A 57 -13.87 9.72 0.75
N ALA A 58 -12.88 9.99 1.61
CA ALA A 58 -12.96 9.69 3.03
C ALA A 58 -14.07 10.48 3.73
N MET A 59 -14.19 11.79 3.45
CA MET A 59 -15.26 12.63 3.99
C MET A 59 -16.65 12.16 3.54
N GLY A 60 -16.82 11.90 2.25
CA GLY A 60 -18.10 11.49 1.68
C GLY A 60 -18.54 10.09 2.16
N ALA A 61 -17.60 9.20 2.43
CA ALA A 61 -17.90 7.85 2.89
C ALA A 61 -18.13 7.74 4.41
N GLY A 62 -17.71 8.74 5.19
CA GLY A 62 -17.77 8.68 6.65
C GLY A 62 -16.89 7.57 7.26
N LYS A 63 -15.90 7.08 6.52
CA LYS A 63 -14.94 6.06 6.95
C LYS A 63 -13.64 6.19 6.18
N ILE A 64 -12.56 5.64 6.74
CA ILE A 64 -11.27 5.52 6.04
C ILE A 64 -11.45 4.57 4.86
N ILE A 65 -11.08 5.04 3.66
CA ILE A 65 -11.02 4.22 2.46
C ILE A 65 -9.55 4.02 2.12
N PHE A 66 -9.04 2.85 2.47
CA PHE A 66 -7.68 2.46 2.10
C PHE A 66 -7.59 2.28 0.59
N GLN A 67 -6.61 2.96 0.00
CA GLN A 67 -6.17 2.69 -1.36
C GLN A 67 -5.58 1.26 -1.45
N GLU A 68 -5.46 0.72 -2.66
CA GLU A 68 -5.12 -0.71 -2.85
C GLU A 68 -3.84 -1.15 -2.13
N LEU A 69 -2.75 -0.38 -2.23
CA LEU A 69 -1.49 -0.68 -1.55
C LEU A 69 -1.65 -0.75 -0.02
N PRO A 70 -2.09 0.31 0.69
CA PRO A 70 -2.26 0.23 2.13
C PRO A 70 -3.36 -0.74 2.57
N ARG A 71 -4.35 -1.04 1.72
CA ARG A 71 -5.35 -2.08 1.98
C ARG A 71 -4.70 -3.46 2.09
N ILE A 72 -3.86 -3.81 1.12
CA ILE A 72 -3.13 -5.09 1.12
C ILE A 72 -2.05 -5.11 2.21
N ASP A 73 -1.32 -4.01 2.42
CA ASP A 73 -0.33 -3.91 3.51
C ASP A 73 -0.97 -4.17 4.88
N ASN A 74 -2.13 -3.56 5.14
CA ASN A 74 -2.88 -3.80 6.37
C ASN A 74 -3.37 -5.24 6.47
N ALA A 75 -3.86 -5.83 5.37
CA ALA A 75 -4.28 -7.23 5.34
C ALA A 75 -3.11 -8.19 5.64
N ILE A 76 -1.90 -7.87 5.19
CA ILE A 76 -0.69 -8.64 5.51
C ILE A 76 -0.32 -8.47 6.97
N ALA A 77 -0.36 -7.23 7.49
CA ALA A 77 0.01 -6.89 8.85
C ALA A 77 -0.93 -7.49 9.90
N ASN A 78 -2.23 -7.53 9.63
CA ASN A 78 -3.24 -8.14 10.52
C ASN A 78 -3.52 -9.63 10.22
N GLU A 79 -2.68 -10.25 9.37
CA GLU A 79 -2.75 -11.63 8.92
C GLU A 79 -3.99 -12.06 8.09
N SER A 80 -4.98 -11.20 7.87
CA SER A 80 -6.18 -11.53 7.07
C SER A 80 -5.87 -11.84 5.59
N PHE A 81 -4.76 -11.34 5.05
CA PHE A 81 -4.27 -11.71 3.71
C PHE A 81 -4.09 -13.22 3.55
N TYR A 82 -3.64 -13.91 4.61
CA TYR A 82 -3.37 -15.36 4.57
C TYR A 82 -4.65 -16.21 4.65
N GLU A 83 -5.78 -15.59 4.94
CA GLU A 83 -7.11 -16.22 5.01
C GLU A 83 -7.97 -15.89 3.78
N ASN A 84 -7.43 -15.12 2.83
CA ASN A 84 -8.18 -14.71 1.64
C ASN A 84 -8.68 -15.95 0.85
N PRO A 85 -10.02 -16.13 0.71
CA PRO A 85 -10.56 -17.36 0.15
C PRO A 85 -10.22 -17.54 -1.33
N GLU A 86 -10.03 -16.46 -2.09
CA GLU A 86 -9.70 -16.52 -3.51
C GLU A 86 -8.26 -17.03 -3.73
N ILE A 87 -7.29 -16.52 -2.95
CA ILE A 87 -5.90 -17.00 -3.04
C ILE A 87 -5.80 -18.46 -2.58
N LEU A 88 -6.52 -18.82 -1.51
CA LEU A 88 -6.57 -20.19 -1.02
C LEU A 88 -7.20 -21.15 -2.04
N GLN A 89 -8.28 -20.74 -2.71
CA GLN A 89 -8.89 -21.52 -3.79
C GLN A 89 -7.94 -21.74 -4.97
N ALA A 90 -7.16 -20.72 -5.35
CA ALA A 90 -6.18 -20.85 -6.43
C ALA A 90 -5.07 -21.86 -6.08
N ILE A 91 -4.58 -21.83 -4.83
CA ILE A 91 -3.59 -22.79 -4.33
C ILE A 91 -4.18 -24.21 -4.30
N GLU A 92 -5.39 -24.38 -3.77
CA GLU A 92 -6.04 -25.69 -3.68
C GLU A 92 -6.39 -26.26 -5.05
N HIS A 93 -6.76 -25.42 -6.02
CA HIS A 93 -6.90 -25.84 -7.41
C HIS A 93 -5.60 -26.46 -7.95
N ALA A 94 -4.46 -25.76 -7.77
CA ALA A 94 -3.18 -26.27 -8.23
C ALA A 94 -2.81 -27.61 -7.58
N LYS A 95 -3.03 -27.75 -6.27
CA LYS A 95 -2.76 -28.99 -5.53
C LYS A 95 -3.67 -30.14 -5.97
N LYS A 96 -4.98 -29.89 -6.09
CA LYS A 96 -5.97 -30.89 -6.53
C LYS A 96 -5.67 -31.44 -7.91
N HIS A 97 -5.22 -30.60 -8.82
CA HIS A 97 -4.94 -30.98 -10.20
C HIS A 97 -3.48 -31.36 -10.44
N GLY A 98 -2.64 -31.36 -9.39
CA GLY A 98 -1.21 -31.62 -9.51
C GLY A 98 -0.47 -30.64 -10.43
N SER A 99 -1.05 -29.46 -10.67
CA SER A 99 -0.51 -28.45 -11.56
C SER A 99 0.42 -27.47 -10.83
N ASN A 100 0.94 -26.50 -11.56
CA ASN A 100 1.84 -25.48 -11.04
C ASN A 100 1.07 -24.28 -10.48
N PHE A 101 1.67 -23.59 -9.51
CA PHE A 101 1.22 -22.31 -9.00
C PHE A 101 2.19 -21.21 -9.47
N HIS A 102 1.65 -20.19 -10.13
CA HIS A 102 2.44 -19.11 -10.73
C HIS A 102 2.11 -17.77 -10.06
N ALA A 103 3.13 -17.13 -9.49
CA ALA A 103 3.06 -15.75 -9.01
C ALA A 103 3.63 -14.82 -10.09
N ILE A 104 2.88 -13.80 -10.49
CA ILE A 104 3.35 -12.77 -11.42
C ILE A 104 3.43 -11.47 -10.64
N SER A 105 4.59 -10.80 -10.64
CA SER A 105 4.80 -9.59 -9.85
C SER A 105 5.66 -8.58 -10.57
N LEU A 106 5.31 -7.30 -10.45
CA LEU A 106 6.21 -6.19 -10.75
C LEU A 106 7.28 -6.11 -9.65
N ILE A 107 8.55 -6.13 -10.04
CA ILE A 107 9.71 -6.13 -9.18
C ILE A 107 10.39 -4.77 -9.28
N GLY A 108 10.24 -3.96 -8.23
CA GLY A 108 10.69 -2.57 -8.16
C GLY A 108 10.40 -1.94 -6.80
N THR A 109 10.87 -0.71 -6.60
CA THR A 109 10.66 0.10 -5.39
C THR A 109 9.56 1.15 -5.54
N GLY A 110 8.96 1.28 -6.72
CA GLY A 110 8.04 2.36 -7.09
C GLY A 110 6.68 2.33 -6.39
N LYS A 111 6.19 1.15 -5.98
CA LYS A 111 4.94 0.96 -5.21
C LYS A 111 3.65 1.50 -5.88
N VAL A 112 3.71 1.91 -7.16
CA VAL A 112 2.55 2.39 -7.92
C VAL A 112 1.70 1.23 -8.43
N HIS A 113 2.34 0.25 -9.07
CA HIS A 113 1.66 -0.88 -9.73
C HIS A 113 1.89 -2.24 -9.07
N GLY A 114 2.67 -2.28 -7.99
CA GLY A 114 2.95 -3.50 -7.25
C GLY A 114 3.92 -3.29 -6.10
N SER A 115 4.01 -4.28 -5.22
CA SER A 115 4.92 -4.28 -4.07
C SER A 115 5.63 -5.64 -3.98
N VAL A 116 6.96 -5.61 -3.93
CA VAL A 116 7.78 -6.81 -3.70
C VAL A 116 7.44 -7.45 -2.34
N ASP A 117 7.03 -6.65 -1.36
CA ASP A 117 6.62 -7.16 -0.04
C ASP A 117 5.31 -7.98 -0.13
N HIS A 118 4.41 -7.68 -1.09
CA HIS A 118 3.21 -8.49 -1.33
C HIS A 118 3.56 -9.84 -1.96
N LEU A 119 4.55 -9.88 -2.86
CA LEU A 119 5.10 -11.15 -3.36
C LEU A 119 5.66 -11.98 -2.21
N PHE A 120 6.37 -11.38 -1.26
CA PHE A 120 6.90 -12.11 -0.10
C PHE A 120 5.80 -12.67 0.81
N ALA A 121 4.71 -11.92 1.01
CA ALA A 121 3.53 -12.44 1.69
C ALA A 121 2.91 -13.63 0.94
N LEU A 122 2.88 -13.60 -0.40
CA LEU A 122 2.39 -14.72 -1.20
C LEU A 122 3.30 -15.95 -1.12
N ILE A 123 4.63 -15.79 -1.13
CA ILE A 123 5.59 -16.88 -0.91
C ILE A 123 5.39 -17.49 0.48
N LYS A 124 5.24 -16.64 1.52
CA LYS A 124 4.94 -17.09 2.88
C LYS A 124 3.62 -17.86 2.96
N LEU A 125 2.59 -17.43 2.23
CA LEU A 125 1.33 -18.15 2.15
C LEU A 125 1.49 -19.52 1.48
N ALA A 126 2.24 -19.59 0.37
CA ALA A 126 2.54 -20.86 -0.30
C ALA A 126 3.25 -21.86 0.63
N VAL A 127 4.19 -21.37 1.46
CA VAL A 127 4.83 -22.18 2.51
C VAL A 127 3.80 -22.65 3.55
N LYS A 128 2.96 -21.74 4.08
CA LYS A 128 1.89 -22.08 5.05
C LYS A 128 0.94 -23.16 4.49
N GLN A 129 0.61 -23.07 3.21
CA GLN A 129 -0.28 -24.00 2.51
C GLN A 129 0.41 -25.26 1.97
N LYS A 130 1.72 -25.43 2.23
CA LYS A 130 2.53 -26.58 1.80
C LYS A 130 2.47 -26.81 0.29
N VAL A 131 2.58 -25.72 -0.49
CA VAL A 131 2.79 -25.81 -1.93
C VAL A 131 4.14 -26.50 -2.18
N ASP A 132 4.19 -27.39 -3.16
CA ASP A 132 5.43 -28.03 -3.59
C ASP A 132 6.39 -26.96 -4.14
N PRO A 133 7.60 -26.78 -3.57
CA PRO A 133 8.56 -25.79 -4.04
C PRO A 133 8.93 -25.92 -5.52
N ASP A 134 8.90 -27.14 -6.06
CA ASP A 134 9.22 -27.41 -7.47
C ASP A 134 8.06 -27.05 -8.42
N LYS A 135 6.89 -26.71 -7.85
CA LYS A 135 5.68 -26.30 -8.57
C LYS A 135 5.29 -24.86 -8.30
N PHE A 136 6.11 -24.09 -7.59
CA PHE A 136 5.92 -22.67 -7.37
C PHE A 136 6.86 -21.87 -8.27
N PHE A 137 6.32 -21.01 -9.13
CA PHE A 137 7.09 -20.24 -10.09
C PHE A 137 6.82 -18.76 -9.95
N ILE A 138 7.87 -17.94 -10.03
CA ILE A 138 7.77 -16.48 -10.01
C ILE A 138 8.09 -15.94 -11.41
N HIS A 139 7.15 -15.18 -11.98
CA HIS A 139 7.37 -14.41 -13.19
C HIS A 139 7.62 -12.95 -12.81
N ALA A 140 8.88 -12.54 -12.91
CA ALA A 140 9.30 -11.18 -12.58
C ALA A 140 9.09 -10.25 -13.78
N ILE A 141 8.25 -9.23 -13.60
CA ILE A 141 8.17 -8.07 -14.50
C ILE A 141 9.07 -7.00 -13.89
N THR A 142 10.14 -6.59 -14.56
CA THR A 142 11.04 -5.56 -14.02
C THR A 142 10.48 -4.16 -14.24
N ASP A 143 10.59 -3.29 -13.23
CA ASP A 143 10.11 -1.90 -13.29
C ASP A 143 11.08 -0.99 -14.08
N GLY A 144 11.84 -0.11 -13.41
CA GLY A 144 12.71 0.88 -14.05
C GLY A 144 12.00 2.12 -14.59
N ARG A 145 10.68 2.25 -14.39
CA ARG A 145 9.88 3.44 -14.70
C ARG A 145 9.47 4.19 -13.45
N ASP A 146 8.79 3.51 -12.53
CA ASP A 146 8.35 4.09 -11.26
C ASP A 146 9.45 3.99 -10.18
N SER A 147 10.48 3.20 -10.49
CA SER A 147 11.71 3.05 -9.73
C SER A 147 12.93 3.55 -10.52
N ALA A 148 14.11 3.57 -9.89
CA ALA A 148 15.35 3.85 -10.59
C ALA A 148 15.55 2.91 -11.81
N PRO A 149 16.03 3.42 -12.96
CA PRO A 149 16.08 2.65 -14.22
C PRO A 149 16.84 1.31 -14.19
N LYS A 150 17.76 1.13 -13.23
CA LYS A 150 18.60 -0.06 -13.09
C LYS A 150 18.36 -0.86 -11.80
N ILE A 151 17.25 -0.61 -11.10
CA ILE A 151 16.96 -1.22 -9.79
C ILE A 151 16.69 -2.74 -9.86
N ALA A 152 16.45 -3.28 -11.06
CA ALA A 152 15.97 -4.64 -11.25
C ALA A 152 16.91 -5.70 -10.66
N LEU A 153 18.23 -5.53 -10.81
CA LEU A 153 19.22 -6.49 -10.30
C LEU A 153 19.13 -6.62 -8.77
N ASP A 154 19.17 -5.49 -8.05
CA ASP A 154 19.09 -5.46 -6.58
C ASP A 154 17.79 -6.11 -6.07
N GLN A 155 16.67 -5.84 -6.74
CA GLN A 155 15.38 -6.42 -6.33
C GLN A 155 15.26 -7.90 -6.68
N ILE A 156 15.82 -8.37 -7.80
CA ILE A 156 15.86 -9.80 -8.14
C ILE A 156 16.73 -10.55 -7.11
N GLU A 157 17.88 -10.00 -6.71
CA GLU A 157 18.71 -10.58 -5.66
C GLU A 157 17.95 -10.68 -4.33
N ARG A 158 17.19 -9.64 -3.98
CA ARG A 158 16.33 -9.64 -2.79
C ARG A 158 15.25 -10.72 -2.86
N VAL A 159 14.60 -10.89 -4.02
CA VAL A 159 13.60 -11.96 -4.23
C VAL A 159 14.24 -13.33 -4.13
N ASN A 160 15.40 -13.53 -4.76
CA ASN A 160 16.13 -14.80 -4.71
C ASN A 160 16.56 -15.16 -3.28
N ALA A 161 17.07 -14.18 -2.51
CA ALA A 161 17.42 -14.37 -1.11
C ALA A 161 16.19 -14.80 -0.28
N GLU A 162 15.02 -14.22 -0.54
CA GLU A 162 13.78 -14.58 0.15
C GLU A 162 13.29 -15.99 -0.22
N CYS A 163 13.35 -16.36 -1.50
CA CYS A 163 13.06 -17.72 -1.97
C CYS A 163 13.96 -18.76 -1.29
N ILE A 164 15.27 -18.50 -1.22
CA ILE A 164 16.24 -19.37 -0.53
C ILE A 164 15.90 -19.46 0.97
N ARG A 165 15.62 -18.33 1.62
CA ARG A 165 15.28 -18.26 3.05
C ARG A 165 14.02 -19.09 3.36
N MET A 166 13.01 -19.02 2.51
CA MET A 166 11.74 -19.73 2.68
C MET A 166 11.73 -21.15 2.09
N ARG A 167 12.79 -21.56 1.39
CA ARG A 167 12.88 -22.83 0.64
C ARG A 167 11.71 -23.02 -0.32
N MET A 168 11.38 -21.95 -1.05
CA MET A 168 10.22 -21.90 -1.94
C MET A 168 10.60 -21.25 -3.26
N GLY A 169 10.10 -21.81 -4.36
CA GLY A 169 10.30 -21.28 -5.70
C GLY A 169 11.56 -21.78 -6.39
N ARG A 170 11.49 -21.81 -7.73
CA ARG A 170 12.61 -21.91 -8.65
C ARG A 170 12.64 -20.69 -9.56
#